data_AF-A0A5B9W4J5-F1
#
_entry.id   AF-A0A5B9W4J5-F1
#
_cell.length_a   1.000
_cell.length_b   1.000
_cell.length_c   1.000
_cell.angle_alpha   90.00
_cell.angle_beta   90.00
_cell.angle_gamma   90.00
#
_symmetry.space_group_name_H-M   'P 1'
#
loop_
_entity.id
_entity.type
_entity.pdbx_description
1 polymer ?
#
loop_
_entity_poly.entity_id
_entity_poly.type
_entity_poly.pdbx_seq_one_letter_code
_entity_poly.pdbx_strand_id
1 'polypeptide(L)'
;MLLLEHEVAADPAATAGGRGEVAHFYAVSAYVLQHPEGMNYTSEALRELRGAVADHLAGRVTLAALRPRVRRAAGGQARVTRRAGDVVPRWPVSAWPTTVADVLAGSVEGYCDRVAAWAESIIRTLDAATG
;
A
#
# COMPACT_ATOMS: atom_id res chain seq x y z
N MET A 1 4.83 11.81 6.31
CA MET A 1 4.23 13.16 6.34
C MET A 1 4.12 13.76 4.93
N LEU A 2 5.13 13.65 4.06
CA LEU A 2 5.11 14.15 2.66
C LEU A 2 3.98 13.64 1.75
N LEU A 3 3.55 12.38 1.88
CA LEU A 3 2.50 11.79 1.03
C LEU A 3 1.10 12.38 1.31
N LEU A 4 0.83 12.77 2.55
CA LEU A 4 -0.45 13.33 2.95
C LEU A 4 -0.63 14.75 2.40
N GLU A 5 0.44 15.53 2.34
CA GLU A 5 0.43 16.92 1.83
C GLU A 5 0.18 16.96 0.32
N HIS A 6 0.78 16.02 -0.44
CA HIS A 6 0.55 15.91 -1.88
C HIS A 6 -0.87 15.44 -2.21
N GLU A 7 -1.43 14.58 -1.37
CA GLU A 7 -2.78 14.06 -1.52
C GLU A 7 -3.85 15.14 -1.25
N VAL A 8 -3.68 15.94 -0.19
CA VAL A 8 -4.56 17.09 0.13
C VAL A 8 -4.46 18.18 -0.95
N ALA A 9 -3.28 18.38 -1.55
CA ALA A 9 -3.10 19.30 -2.66
C ALA A 9 -3.71 18.81 -3.98
N ALA A 10 -3.74 17.48 -4.20
CA ALA A 10 -4.30 16.87 -5.41
C ALA A 10 -5.83 16.79 -5.39
N ASP A 11 -6.45 16.65 -4.22
CA ASP A 11 -7.90 16.57 -4.06
C ASP A 11 -8.36 17.15 -2.71
N PRO A 12 -8.55 18.50 -2.61
CA PRO A 12 -8.96 19.15 -1.38
C PRO A 12 -10.38 18.77 -0.91
N ALA A 13 -11.14 18.01 -1.71
CA ALA A 13 -12.47 17.52 -1.37
C ALA A 13 -12.48 16.09 -0.80
N ALA A 14 -11.32 15.51 -0.51
CA ALA A 14 -11.15 14.14 0.00
C ALA A 14 -11.89 13.88 1.33
N THR A 15 -13.20 13.67 1.22
CA THR A 15 -14.10 13.22 2.28
C THR A 15 -14.94 12.08 1.71
N ALA A 16 -14.59 10.86 2.14
CA ALA A 16 -15.26 9.59 1.89
C ALA A 16 -15.36 9.10 0.43
N GLY A 17 -14.48 8.16 0.06
CA GLY A 17 -14.60 7.31 -1.13
C GLY A 17 -14.09 7.92 -2.45
N GLY A 18 -13.49 9.11 -2.40
CA GLY A 18 -12.97 9.81 -3.57
C GLY A 18 -11.62 9.29 -4.10
N ARG A 19 -11.13 9.89 -5.19
CA ARG A 19 -9.83 9.56 -5.82
C ARG A 19 -8.66 9.72 -4.84
N GLY A 20 -8.72 10.71 -3.94
CA GLY A 20 -7.75 10.89 -2.86
C GLY A 20 -7.61 9.67 -1.93
N GLU A 21 -8.72 9.10 -1.43
CA GLU A 21 -8.67 7.94 -0.50
C GLU A 21 -8.09 6.68 -1.18
N VAL A 22 -8.36 6.51 -2.47
CA VAL A 22 -7.76 5.44 -3.28
C VAL A 22 -6.27 5.65 -3.47
N ALA A 23 -5.85 6.88 -3.82
CA ALA A 23 -4.44 7.22 -3.92
C ALA A 23 -3.72 7.03 -2.58
N HIS A 24 -4.32 7.44 -1.46
CA HIS A 24 -3.77 7.20 -0.12
C HIS A 24 -3.50 5.72 0.14
N PHE A 25 -4.55 4.91 -0.07
CA PHE A 25 -4.50 3.49 0.18
C PHE A 25 -3.37 2.84 -0.63
N TYR A 26 -3.27 3.16 -1.92
CA TYR A 26 -2.22 2.66 -2.79
C TYR A 26 -0.84 3.15 -2.40
N ALA A 27 -0.66 4.44 -2.11
CA ALA A 27 0.62 5.00 -1.73
C ALA A 27 1.18 4.39 -0.44
N VAL A 28 0.34 4.31 0.61
CA VAL A 28 0.74 3.71 1.89
C VAL A 28 1.03 2.22 1.71
N SER A 29 0.17 1.51 1.00
CA SER A 29 0.35 0.06 0.81
C SER A 29 1.60 -0.26 0.00
N ALA A 30 1.83 0.46 -1.11
CA ALA A 30 3.02 0.31 -1.94
C ALA A 30 4.30 0.60 -1.14
N TYR A 31 4.32 1.68 -0.36
CA TYR A 31 5.46 2.01 0.50
C TYR A 31 5.73 0.91 1.54
N VAL A 32 4.68 0.43 2.22
CA VAL A 32 4.80 -0.65 3.21
C VAL A 32 5.35 -1.93 2.60
N LEU A 33 4.87 -2.29 1.40
CA LEU A 33 5.31 -3.49 0.69
C LEU A 33 6.74 -3.38 0.19
N GLN A 34 7.22 -2.18 -0.16
CA GLN A 34 8.63 -1.95 -0.51
C GLN A 34 9.57 -1.99 0.68
N HIS A 35 9.09 -1.58 1.86
CA HIS A 35 9.92 -1.39 3.07
C HIS A 35 9.43 -2.21 4.29
N PRO A 36 9.27 -3.54 4.15
CA PRO A 36 8.66 -4.38 5.20
C PRO A 36 9.46 -4.40 6.50
N GLU A 37 10.78 -4.22 6.42
CA GLU A 37 11.68 -4.16 7.58
C GLU A 37 11.43 -2.93 8.47
N GLY A 38 11.20 -1.76 7.87
CA GLY A 38 10.98 -0.50 8.59
C GLY A 38 9.58 -0.35 9.20
N MET A 39 8.58 -1.06 8.68
CA MET A 39 7.17 -0.89 9.10
C MET A 39 6.74 -1.75 10.31
N ASN A 40 7.63 -2.62 10.80
CA ASN A 40 7.35 -3.51 11.93
C ASN A 40 6.12 -4.44 11.78
N TYR A 41 5.66 -4.70 10.55
CA TYR A 41 4.52 -5.59 10.29
C TYR A 41 4.94 -7.06 10.19
N THR A 42 4.02 -7.96 10.56
CA THR A 42 4.21 -9.41 10.41
C THR A 42 4.16 -9.84 8.94
N SER A 43 4.77 -10.99 8.61
CA SER A 43 4.73 -11.55 7.26
C SER A 43 3.30 -11.88 6.80
N GLU A 44 2.40 -12.16 7.73
CA GLU A 44 0.98 -12.40 7.46
C GLU A 44 0.27 -11.09 7.09
N ALA A 45 0.42 -10.04 7.91
CA ALA A 45 -0.16 -8.73 7.63
C ALA A 45 0.31 -8.16 6.27
N LEU A 46 1.57 -8.38 5.90
CA LEU A 46 2.10 -7.97 4.60
C LEU A 46 1.51 -8.78 3.43
N ARG A 47 1.28 -10.08 3.60
CA ARG A 47 0.61 -10.93 2.60
C ARG A 47 -0.85 -10.51 2.42
N GLU A 48 -1.56 -10.25 3.51
CA GLU A 48 -2.93 -9.74 3.47
C GLU A 48 -3.00 -8.36 2.79
N LEU A 49 -2.06 -7.46 3.09
CA LEU A 49 -1.97 -6.14 2.46
C LEU A 49 -1.75 -6.26 0.95
N ARG A 50 -0.81 -7.11 0.52
CA ARG A 50 -0.60 -7.41 -0.91
C ARG A 50 -1.89 -7.90 -1.57
N GLY A 51 -2.57 -8.86 -0.95
CA GLY A 51 -3.84 -9.41 -1.45
C GLY A 51 -4.92 -8.35 -1.58
N ALA A 52 -5.09 -7.50 -0.56
CA ALA A 52 -6.07 -6.41 -0.57
C ALA A 52 -5.82 -5.39 -1.69
N VAL A 53 -4.56 -5.02 -1.94
CA VAL A 53 -4.20 -4.14 -3.05
C VAL A 53 -4.50 -4.80 -4.39
N ALA A 54 -4.10 -6.06 -4.58
CA ALA A 54 -4.36 -6.81 -5.81
C ALA A 54 -5.87 -6.95 -6.09
N ASP A 55 -6.67 -7.26 -5.06
CA ASP A 55 -8.12 -7.35 -5.17
C ASP A 55 -8.77 -6.02 -5.54
N HIS A 56 -8.29 -4.91 -4.95
CA HIS A 56 -8.84 -3.60 -5.24
C HIS A 56 -8.47 -3.14 -6.66
N LEU A 57 -7.22 -3.33 -7.09
CA LEU A 57 -6.78 -3.05 -8.46
C LEU A 57 -7.56 -3.86 -9.50
N ALA A 58 -7.88 -5.12 -9.19
CA ALA A 58 -8.70 -5.98 -10.06
C ALA A 58 -10.21 -5.69 -9.98
N GLY A 59 -10.65 -4.69 -9.21
CA GLY A 59 -12.07 -4.36 -9.04
C GLY A 59 -12.88 -5.42 -8.28
N ARG A 60 -12.22 -6.36 -7.59
CA ARG A 60 -12.86 -7.44 -6.84
C ARG A 60 -13.40 -6.99 -5.48
N VAL A 61 -12.88 -5.89 -4.95
CA VAL A 61 -13.29 -5.33 -3.66
C VAL A 61 -13.24 -3.80 -3.70
N THR A 62 -14.12 -3.15 -2.94
CA THR A 62 -14.09 -1.69 -2.74
C THR A 62 -13.32 -1.34 -1.46
N LEU A 63 -12.75 -0.13 -1.38
CA LEU A 63 -12.14 0.35 -0.12
C LEU A 63 -13.11 0.31 1.06
N ALA A 64 -14.38 0.63 0.83
CA ALA A 64 -15.42 0.56 1.85
C ALA A 64 -15.55 -0.87 2.43
N ALA A 65 -15.38 -1.90 1.62
CA ALA A 65 -15.38 -3.29 2.07
C ALA A 65 -14.06 -3.73 2.72
N LEU A 66 -12.93 -3.09 2.40
CA LEU A 66 -11.63 -3.34 3.03
C LEU A 66 -11.50 -2.71 4.42
N ARG A 67 -12.04 -1.50 4.64
CA ARG A 67 -11.92 -0.77 5.92
C ARG A 67 -12.34 -1.59 7.16
N PRO A 68 -13.47 -2.31 7.16
CA PRO A 68 -13.85 -3.17 8.28
C PRO A 68 -12.86 -4.32 8.50
N ARG A 69 -12.24 -4.87 7.44
CA ARG A 69 -11.25 -5.95 7.53
C ARG A 69 -9.98 -5.46 8.22
N VAL A 70 -9.46 -4.31 7.78
CA VAL A 70 -8.29 -3.67 8.41
C VAL A 70 -8.56 -3.30 9.87
N ARG A 71 -9.73 -2.74 10.18
CA ARG A 71 -10.10 -2.42 11.58
C ARG A 71 -10.19 -3.67 12.46
N ARG A 72 -10.74 -4.77 11.95
CA ARG A 72 -10.79 -6.06 12.68
C ARG A 72 -9.41 -6.68 12.85
N ALA A 73 -8.53 -6.58 11.85
CA ALA A 73 -7.16 -7.07 11.96
C ALA A 73 -6.33 -6.25 12.97
N ALA A 74 -6.49 -4.92 12.98
CA ALA A 74 -5.79 -4.05 13.91
C ALA A 74 -6.34 -4.10 15.35
N GLY A 75 -7.64 -4.34 15.52
CA GLY A 75 -8.32 -4.39 16.82
C GLY A 75 -8.63 -5.80 17.36
N GLY A 76 -8.31 -6.86 16.60
CA GLY A 76 -8.61 -8.24 16.94
C GLY A 76 -7.47 -8.95 17.68
N GLN A 77 -7.65 -10.25 17.94
CA GLN A 77 -6.59 -11.12 18.49
C GLN A 77 -5.44 -11.37 17.48
N ALA A 78 -5.70 -11.19 16.18
CA ALA A 78 -4.69 -11.27 15.13
C ALA A 78 -3.72 -10.09 15.26
N ARG A 79 -2.41 -10.37 15.33
CA ARG A 79 -1.40 -9.35 15.61
C ARG A 79 -0.76 -8.88 14.31
N VAL A 80 -0.88 -7.58 14.04
CA VAL A 80 -0.31 -6.95 12.84
C VAL A 80 1.16 -6.54 13.00
N THR A 81 1.65 -6.33 14.23
CA THR A 81 3.03 -5.92 14.52
C THR A 81 3.90 -7.04 15.09
N ARG A 82 5.19 -7.02 14.71
CA ARG A 82 6.21 -7.97 15.18
C ARG A 82 6.64 -7.71 16.64
N ARG A 83 7.12 -8.76 17.30
CA ARG A 83 7.86 -8.73 18.58
C ARG A 83 9.36 -8.94 18.34
N ALA A 84 10.15 -8.66 19.38
CA ALA A 84 11.54 -9.08 19.43
C ALA A 84 11.63 -10.60 19.24
N GLY A 85 12.42 -11.04 18.25
CA GLY A 85 12.59 -12.45 17.88
C GLY A 85 11.73 -12.91 16.70
N ASP A 86 10.73 -12.14 16.27
CA ASP A 86 9.95 -12.48 15.07
C ASP A 86 10.81 -12.31 13.80
N VAL A 87 10.55 -13.16 12.81
CA VAL A 87 11.22 -13.11 11.51
C VAL A 87 10.93 -11.77 10.82
N VAL A 88 11.99 -11.09 10.36
CA VAL A 88 11.85 -9.90 9.54
C VAL A 88 11.40 -10.33 8.14
N PRO A 89 10.21 -9.91 7.67
CA PRO A 89 9.70 -10.27 6.36
C PRO A 89 10.59 -9.67 5.28
N ARG A 90 10.95 -10.48 4.29
CA ARG A 90 11.71 -10.06 3.11
C ARG A 90 11.07 -10.66 1.87
N TRP A 91 10.88 -9.82 0.87
CA TRP A 91 10.49 -10.28 -0.46
C TRP A 91 11.75 -10.68 -1.25
N PRO A 92 11.70 -11.71 -2.09
CA PRO A 92 12.79 -12.06 -3.00
C PRO A 92 12.85 -11.09 -4.21
N VAL A 93 12.77 -9.79 -3.95
CA VAL A 93 12.82 -8.72 -4.96
C VAL A 93 14.17 -8.02 -4.85
N SER A 94 14.97 -8.07 -5.92
CA SER A 94 16.31 -7.45 -5.94
C SER A 94 16.27 -5.94 -6.21
N ALA A 95 15.28 -5.48 -6.97
CA ALA A 95 15.07 -4.07 -7.27
C ALA A 95 13.60 -3.80 -7.57
N TRP A 96 13.12 -2.62 -7.19
CA TRP A 96 11.77 -2.16 -7.49
C TRP A 96 11.75 -1.32 -8.77
N PRO A 97 10.90 -1.62 -9.76
CA PRO A 97 10.83 -0.85 -11.01
C PRO A 97 10.36 0.61 -10.84
N THR A 98 9.61 0.88 -9.78
CA THR A 98 9.10 2.21 -9.44
C THR A 98 9.13 2.36 -7.92
N THR A 99 9.60 3.49 -7.45
CA THR A 99 9.76 3.83 -6.03
C THR A 99 8.93 5.06 -5.67
N VAL A 100 8.82 5.34 -4.38
CA VAL A 100 8.20 6.59 -3.90
C VAL A 100 8.90 7.84 -4.47
N ALA A 101 10.21 7.78 -4.72
CA ALA A 101 10.95 8.89 -5.31
C ALA A 101 10.48 9.18 -6.74
N ASP A 102 10.24 8.14 -7.55
CA ASP A 102 9.74 8.28 -8.91
C ASP A 102 8.31 8.88 -8.94
N VAL A 103 7.48 8.52 -7.96
CA VAL A 103 6.12 9.07 -7.82
C VAL A 103 6.16 10.57 -7.46
N LEU A 104 7.04 10.94 -6.53
CA LEU A 104 7.21 12.31 -6.03
C LEU A 104 7.99 13.22 -6.99
N ALA A 105 8.72 12.66 -7.95
CA ALA A 105 9.41 13.44 -8.97
C ALA A 105 8.44 14.14 -9.96
N GLY A 106 7.18 13.70 -10.02
CA GLY A 106 6.13 14.32 -10.83
C GLY A 106 5.39 15.46 -10.12
N SER A 107 4.64 16.27 -10.88
CA SER A 107 3.79 17.34 -10.33
C SER A 107 2.56 16.79 -9.59
N VAL A 108 1.86 17.63 -8.81
CA VAL A 108 0.60 17.24 -8.14
C VAL A 108 -0.44 16.73 -9.16
N GLU A 109 -0.43 17.29 -10.37
CA GLU A 109 -1.26 16.79 -11.48
C GLU A 109 -0.86 15.36 -11.87
N GLY A 110 -1.86 14.48 -11.99
CA GLY A 110 -1.64 13.06 -12.27
C GLY A 110 -1.03 12.25 -11.11
N TYR A 111 -0.94 12.80 -9.89
CA TYR A 111 -0.45 12.06 -8.72
C TYR A 111 -1.23 10.75 -8.49
N CYS A 112 -2.57 10.82 -8.54
CA CYS A 112 -3.42 9.65 -8.33
C CYS A 112 -3.11 8.53 -9.35
N ASP A 113 -2.91 8.88 -10.62
CA ASP A 113 -2.63 7.92 -11.68
C ASP A 113 -1.22 7.31 -11.52
N ARG A 114 -0.23 8.12 -11.16
CA ARG A 114 1.13 7.62 -10.87
C ARG A 114 1.16 6.70 -9.67
N VAL A 115 0.40 7.00 -8.63
CA VAL A 115 0.29 6.15 -7.44
C VAL A 115 -0.41 4.84 -7.76
N ALA A 116 -1.47 4.86 -8.59
CA ALA A 116 -2.11 3.62 -9.05
C ALA A 116 -1.14 2.76 -9.88
N ALA A 117 -0.43 3.37 -10.84
CA ALA A 117 0.58 2.68 -11.63
C ALA A 117 1.73 2.11 -10.77
N TRP A 118 2.13 2.84 -9.72
CA TRP A 118 3.11 2.36 -8.75
C TRP A 118 2.61 1.13 -8.00
N ALA A 119 1.39 1.16 -7.46
CA ALA A 119 0.79 0.01 -6.78
C ALA A 119 0.68 -1.21 -7.72
N GLU A 120 0.28 -1.03 -8.97
CA GLU A 120 0.28 -2.10 -9.99
C GLU A 120 1.68 -2.68 -10.21
N SER A 121 2.69 -1.82 -10.31
CA SER A 121 4.09 -2.26 -10.45
C SER A 121 4.52 -3.11 -9.26
N ILE A 122 4.18 -2.72 -8.02
CA ILE A 122 4.51 -3.49 -6.82
C ILE A 122 3.90 -4.88 -6.86
N ILE A 123 2.59 -4.97 -7.16
CA ILE A 123 1.90 -6.26 -7.20
C ILE A 123 2.51 -7.16 -8.28
N ARG A 124 2.74 -6.64 -9.49
CA ARG A 124 3.35 -7.39 -10.59
C ARG A 124 4.74 -7.92 -10.22
N THR A 125 5.56 -7.09 -9.59
CA THR A 125 6.91 -7.49 -9.15
C THR A 125 6.84 -8.55 -8.06
N LEU A 126 5.94 -8.41 -7.09
CA LEU A 126 5.75 -9.41 -6.03
C LEU A 126 5.21 -10.74 -6.57
N ASP A 127 4.26 -10.70 -7.51
CA ASP A 127 3.73 -11.89 -8.18
C ASP A 127 4.84 -12.63 -8.92
N ALA A 128 5.65 -11.93 -9.71
CA ALA A 128 6.78 -12.53 -10.43
C ALA A 128 7.87 -13.10 -9.51
N ALA A 129 8.05 -12.55 -8.31
CA ALA A 129 9.08 -12.99 -7.38
C ALA A 129 8.62 -14.13 -6.45
N THR A 130 7.31 -14.41 -6.35
CA THR A 130 6.75 -15.39 -5.41
C THR A 130 5.90 -16.49 -6.04
N GLY A 131 5.63 -16.40 -7.34
CA GLY A 131 5.08 -17.49 -8.16
C GLY A 131 6.18 -18.39 -8.71
#